data_AF-A0A2V4BY33-F1
#
_entry.id   AF-A0A2V4BY33-F1
#
_cell.length_a   1.000
_cell.length_b   1.000
_cell.length_c   1.000
_cell.angle_alpha   90.00
_cell.angle_beta   90.00
_cell.angle_gamma   90.00
#
_symmetry.space_group_name_H-M   'P 1'
#
loop_
_entity.id
_entity.type
_entity.pdbx_description
1 polymer ?
#
loop_
_entity_poly.entity_id
_entity_poly.type
_entity_poly.pdbx_seq_one_letter_code
_entity_poly.pdbx_strand_id
1 'polypeptide(L)'
;MNFQNWDGQENSEFFKNNMSFLNTKKFTTVSLTGNNNLDSIKLKEAQKNIKELVKSKDSVAGIKFHFGQKSKYWAYIRVLDILYVQQCYTFFVYKDDIWVTNPKPRKIDKNAEPMQIFVCGSGGYDSEFEEDKWGLIWQKTIEIGKKYYLSIICYILMLFFTFRRIVNEHIHLDNIK
;
A
#
# COMPACT_ATOMS: atom_id res chain seq x y z
N MET A 1 18.09 9.08 2.87
CA MET A 1 17.47 7.93 2.18
C MET A 1 17.76 8.09 0.70
N ASN A 2 18.61 7.25 0.10
CA ASN A 2 18.93 7.34 -1.33
C ASN A 2 17.93 6.48 -2.10
N PHE A 3 17.04 7.13 -2.85
CA PHE A 3 16.15 6.45 -3.79
C PHE A 3 16.95 6.09 -5.03
N GLN A 4 17.23 4.80 -5.23
CA GLN A 4 17.78 4.32 -6.50
C GLN A 4 16.64 4.19 -7.51
N ASN A 5 16.45 5.24 -8.31
CA ASN A 5 15.63 5.14 -9.51
C ASN A 5 16.37 4.27 -10.52
N TRP A 6 15.68 3.28 -11.10
CA TRP A 6 16.26 2.50 -12.19
C TRP A 6 16.48 3.41 -13.40
N ASP A 7 17.73 3.55 -13.82
CA ASP A 7 18.19 4.41 -14.91
C ASP A 7 18.08 3.74 -16.29
N GLY A 8 17.47 2.55 -16.35
CA GLY A 8 17.35 1.74 -17.56
C GLY A 8 18.62 0.96 -17.93
N GLN A 9 19.71 1.08 -17.15
CA GLN A 9 20.97 0.41 -17.49
C GLN A 9 21.07 -0.99 -16.86
N GLU A 10 21.40 -1.98 -17.68
CA GLU A 10 21.58 -3.38 -17.26
C GLU A 10 22.84 -3.60 -16.39
N ASN A 11 23.81 -2.68 -16.47
CA ASN A 11 25.05 -2.75 -15.70
C ASN A 11 24.90 -2.23 -14.25
N SER A 12 23.78 -1.57 -13.94
CA SER A 12 23.49 -1.02 -12.62
C SER A 12 23.48 -2.11 -11.54
N GLU A 13 23.98 -1.76 -10.36
CA GLU A 13 23.94 -2.67 -9.20
C GLU A 13 22.50 -3.05 -8.84
N PHE A 14 21.59 -2.10 -8.99
CA PHE A 14 20.15 -2.32 -8.85
C PHE A 14 19.64 -3.45 -9.76
N PHE A 15 19.91 -3.39 -11.07
CA PHE A 15 19.44 -4.41 -12.01
C PHE A 15 20.04 -5.79 -11.68
N LYS A 16 21.36 -5.83 -11.41
CA LYS A 16 22.06 -7.07 -11.05
C LYS A 16 21.50 -7.71 -9.79
N ASN A 17 21.22 -6.92 -8.75
CA ASN A 17 20.66 -7.41 -7.49
C ASN A 17 19.24 -7.96 -7.66
N ASN A 18 18.38 -7.25 -8.40
CA ASN A 18 17.03 -7.74 -8.69
C ASN A 18 17.06 -9.01 -9.52
N MET A 19 17.90 -9.07 -10.56
CA MET A 19 17.96 -10.25 -11.41
C MET A 19 18.55 -11.45 -10.68
N SER A 20 19.55 -11.23 -9.81
CA SER A 20 20.07 -12.26 -8.90
C SER A 20 18.97 -12.79 -7.98
N PHE A 21 18.17 -11.91 -7.36
CA PHE A 21 17.03 -12.30 -6.53
C PHE A 21 15.99 -13.11 -7.34
N LEU A 22 15.59 -12.64 -8.52
CA LEU A 22 14.63 -13.35 -9.37
C LEU A 22 15.17 -14.73 -9.76
N ASN A 23 16.46 -14.86 -10.09
CA ASN A 23 17.08 -16.16 -10.42
C ASN A 23 17.03 -17.18 -9.28
N THR A 24 16.79 -16.77 -8.02
CA THR A 24 16.57 -17.70 -6.90
C THR A 24 15.17 -18.33 -6.89
N LYS A 25 14.24 -17.83 -7.72
CA LYS A 25 12.83 -18.22 -7.73
C LYS A 25 12.51 -19.19 -8.86
N LYS A 26 11.45 -19.97 -8.69
CA LYS A 26 10.89 -20.82 -9.74
C LYS A 26 9.70 -20.12 -10.39
N PHE A 27 9.80 -19.80 -11.67
CA PHE A 27 8.76 -19.08 -12.39
C PHE A 27 7.89 -19.98 -13.25
N THR A 28 6.57 -19.83 -13.12
CA THR A 28 5.62 -20.27 -14.14
C THR A 28 5.44 -19.17 -15.17
N THR A 29 5.69 -19.47 -16.44
CA THR A 29 5.62 -18.48 -17.52
C THR A 29 4.22 -18.46 -18.15
N VAL A 30 3.63 -17.27 -18.21
CA VAL A 30 2.35 -16.98 -18.86
C VAL A 30 2.64 -16.16 -20.12
N SER A 31 2.70 -16.83 -21.28
CA SER A 31 2.96 -16.18 -22.56
C SER A 31 1.67 -15.63 -23.17
N LEU A 32 1.60 -14.32 -23.34
CA LEU A 32 0.52 -13.60 -24.02
C LEU A 32 0.95 -13.38 -25.48
N THR A 33 0.08 -13.72 -26.43
CA THR A 33 0.45 -13.73 -27.86
C THR A 33 -0.40 -12.81 -28.73
N GLY A 34 -1.41 -12.14 -28.15
CA GLY A 34 -2.36 -11.29 -28.85
C GLY A 34 -3.65 -12.00 -29.27
N ASN A 35 -3.76 -13.31 -29.00
CA ASN A 35 -4.98 -14.05 -29.21
C ASN A 35 -5.93 -13.83 -28.02
N ASN A 36 -6.91 -12.94 -28.19
CA ASN A 36 -7.84 -12.54 -27.14
C ASN A 36 -8.45 -13.71 -26.35
N ASN A 37 -8.86 -14.78 -27.04
CA ASN A 37 -9.54 -15.90 -26.38
C ASN A 37 -8.56 -16.68 -25.50
N LEU A 38 -7.41 -17.07 -26.06
CA LEU A 38 -6.40 -17.82 -25.32
C LEU A 38 -5.77 -16.99 -24.21
N ASP A 39 -5.46 -15.72 -24.49
CA ASP A 39 -4.88 -14.80 -23.52
C ASP A 39 -5.86 -14.55 -22.36
N SER A 40 -7.17 -14.44 -22.62
CA SER A 40 -8.16 -14.29 -21.54
C SER A 40 -8.23 -15.49 -20.60
N ILE A 41 -8.07 -16.71 -21.12
CA ILE A 41 -8.05 -17.95 -20.31
C ILE A 41 -6.79 -17.96 -19.44
N LYS A 42 -5.62 -17.69 -20.06
CA LYS A 42 -4.34 -17.59 -19.36
C LYS A 42 -4.32 -16.52 -18.28
N LEU A 43 -4.92 -15.36 -18.54
CA LEU A 43 -5.01 -14.27 -17.57
C LEU A 43 -5.89 -14.65 -16.37
N LYS A 44 -7.02 -15.34 -16.59
CA LYS A 44 -7.87 -15.86 -15.50
C LYS A 44 -7.14 -16.91 -14.66
N GLU A 45 -6.44 -17.83 -15.30
CA GLU A 45 -5.61 -18.82 -14.61
C GLU A 45 -4.49 -18.15 -13.82
N ALA A 46 -3.78 -17.19 -14.42
CA ALA A 46 -2.74 -16.42 -13.76
C ALA A 46 -3.28 -15.63 -12.56
N GLN A 47 -4.47 -15.03 -12.67
CA GLN A 47 -5.13 -14.35 -11.55
C GLN A 47 -5.38 -15.30 -10.38
N LYS A 48 -5.85 -16.53 -10.65
CA LYS A 48 -6.03 -17.55 -9.61
C LYS A 48 -4.69 -17.93 -8.98
N ASN A 49 -3.65 -18.15 -9.79
CA ASN A 49 -2.32 -18.52 -9.32
C ASN A 49 -1.68 -17.40 -8.48
N ILE A 50 -1.84 -16.14 -8.85
CA ILE A 50 -1.38 -14.98 -8.05
C ILE A 50 -2.12 -14.93 -6.72
N LYS A 51 -3.45 -15.11 -6.73
CA LYS A 51 -4.24 -15.16 -5.49
C LYS A 51 -3.73 -16.25 -4.54
N GLU A 52 -3.42 -17.43 -5.08
CA GLU A 52 -2.85 -18.52 -4.30
C GLU A 52 -1.44 -18.21 -3.80
N LEU A 53 -0.58 -17.62 -4.62
CA LEU A 53 0.78 -17.16 -4.26
C LEU A 53 0.76 -16.17 -3.08
N VAL A 54 -0.17 -15.20 -3.13
CA VAL A 54 -0.33 -14.20 -2.06
C VAL A 54 -0.88 -14.86 -0.79
N LYS A 55 -1.93 -15.68 -0.92
CA LYS A 55 -2.58 -16.34 0.23
C LYS A 55 -1.66 -17.34 0.94
N SER A 56 -0.87 -18.11 0.18
CA SER A 56 0.04 -19.12 0.73
C SER A 56 1.32 -18.53 1.33
N LYS A 57 1.61 -17.24 1.05
CA LYS A 57 2.87 -16.58 1.40
C LYS A 57 4.09 -17.32 0.85
N ASP A 58 3.94 -17.91 -0.33
CA ASP A 58 5.02 -18.63 -1.01
C ASP A 58 6.04 -17.63 -1.55
N SER A 59 7.26 -17.73 -1.01
CA SER A 59 8.40 -16.88 -1.37
C SER A 59 9.41 -17.54 -2.30
N VAL A 60 9.15 -18.76 -2.77
CA VAL A 60 10.02 -19.55 -3.65
C VAL A 60 9.47 -19.55 -5.07
N ALA A 61 8.15 -19.65 -5.22
CA ALA A 61 7.50 -19.56 -6.51
C ALA A 61 7.32 -18.09 -6.96
N GLY A 62 7.20 -17.91 -8.28
CA GLY A 62 6.86 -16.66 -8.91
C GLY A 62 6.11 -16.89 -10.22
N ILE A 63 5.54 -15.83 -10.77
CA ILE A 63 4.83 -15.86 -12.04
C ILE A 63 5.50 -14.86 -12.98
N LYS A 64 5.83 -15.30 -14.19
CA LYS A 64 6.41 -14.46 -15.22
C LYS A 64 5.39 -14.27 -16.34
N PHE A 65 4.94 -13.04 -16.58
CA PHE A 65 4.18 -12.71 -17.77
C PHE A 65 5.14 -12.34 -18.89
N HIS A 66 5.01 -12.99 -20.04
CA HIS A 66 5.77 -12.66 -21.24
C HIS A 66 4.82 -12.12 -22.31
N PHE A 67 5.09 -10.90 -22.78
CA PHE A 67 4.32 -10.24 -23.83
C PHE A 67 5.00 -10.48 -25.17
N GLY A 68 4.49 -11.43 -25.96
CA GLY A 68 4.99 -11.64 -27.33
C GLY A 68 4.75 -10.41 -28.21
N GLN A 69 5.44 -10.32 -29.36
CA GLN A 69 5.40 -9.16 -30.26
C GLN A 69 3.99 -8.73 -30.72
N LYS A 70 3.05 -9.68 -30.80
CA LYS A 70 1.65 -9.43 -31.21
C LYS A 70 0.71 -9.18 -30.02
N SER A 71 1.24 -9.16 -28.79
CA SER A 71 0.45 -8.89 -27.59
C SER A 71 -0.21 -7.53 -27.68
N LYS A 72 -1.46 -7.47 -27.28
CA LYS A 72 -2.21 -6.23 -27.28
C LYS A 72 -1.94 -5.47 -25.99
N TYR A 73 -1.88 -4.15 -26.08
CA TYR A 73 -1.65 -3.28 -24.94
C TYR A 73 -2.64 -3.52 -23.78
N TRP A 74 -3.90 -3.82 -24.09
CA TRP A 74 -4.89 -4.13 -23.05
C TRP A 74 -4.50 -5.36 -22.21
N ALA A 75 -3.77 -6.33 -22.76
CA ALA A 75 -3.31 -7.50 -22.00
C ALA A 75 -2.29 -7.09 -20.93
N TYR A 76 -1.42 -6.13 -21.24
CA TYR A 76 -0.49 -5.53 -20.28
C TYR A 76 -1.24 -4.83 -19.15
N ILE A 77 -2.22 -3.97 -19.49
CA ILE A 77 -3.06 -3.30 -18.49
C ILE A 77 -3.82 -4.31 -17.64
N ARG A 78 -4.33 -5.39 -18.22
CA ARG A 78 -5.01 -6.45 -17.46
C ARG A 78 -4.09 -7.16 -16.48
N VAL A 79 -2.82 -7.36 -16.81
CA VAL A 79 -1.86 -7.91 -15.84
C VAL A 79 -1.69 -6.96 -14.67
N LEU A 80 -1.54 -5.65 -14.92
CA LEU A 80 -1.45 -4.65 -13.85
C LEU A 80 -2.73 -4.58 -12.99
N ASP A 81 -3.91 -4.64 -13.60
CA ASP A 81 -5.20 -4.71 -12.89
C ASP A 81 -5.22 -5.94 -11.95
N ILE A 82 -4.79 -7.10 -12.45
CA ILE A 82 -4.75 -8.33 -11.65
C ILE A 82 -3.83 -8.16 -10.45
N LEU A 83 -2.64 -7.60 -10.64
CA LEU A 83 -1.68 -7.38 -9.55
C LEU A 83 -2.24 -6.43 -8.50
N TYR A 84 -2.88 -5.34 -8.93
CA TYR A 84 -3.52 -4.38 -8.04
C TYR A 84 -4.66 -5.01 -7.23
N VAL A 85 -5.58 -5.72 -7.89
CA VAL A 85 -6.74 -6.36 -7.23
C VAL A 85 -6.30 -7.46 -6.25
N GLN A 86 -5.23 -8.20 -6.56
CA GLN A 86 -4.69 -9.23 -5.66
C GLN A 86 -3.72 -8.66 -4.61
N GLN A 87 -3.53 -7.34 -4.53
CA GLN A 87 -2.60 -6.67 -3.62
C GLN A 87 -1.17 -7.22 -3.72
N CYS A 88 -0.75 -7.59 -4.93
CA CYS A 88 0.58 -8.09 -5.19
C CYS A 88 1.48 -6.94 -5.64
N TYR A 89 2.15 -6.32 -4.67
CA TYR A 89 2.96 -5.11 -4.91
C TYR A 89 4.41 -5.39 -5.27
N THR A 90 4.87 -6.64 -5.17
CA THR A 90 6.26 -7.00 -5.49
C THR A 90 6.35 -7.60 -6.90
N PHE A 91 6.53 -6.73 -7.87
CA PHE A 91 6.80 -7.11 -9.25
C PHE A 91 7.94 -6.29 -9.83
N PHE A 92 8.62 -6.88 -10.80
CA PHE A 92 9.68 -6.26 -11.57
C PHE A 92 9.25 -6.23 -13.03
N VAL A 93 9.41 -5.09 -13.71
CA VAL A 93 9.07 -4.93 -15.12
C VAL A 93 10.35 -4.66 -15.89
N TYR A 94 10.60 -5.43 -16.93
CA TYR A 94 11.78 -5.27 -17.76
C TYR A 94 11.57 -5.88 -19.16
N LYS A 95 11.81 -5.08 -20.19
CA LYS A 95 11.54 -5.43 -21.60
C LYS A 95 10.09 -5.92 -21.76
N ASP A 96 9.91 -7.07 -22.39
CA ASP A 96 8.61 -7.68 -22.71
C ASP A 96 8.08 -8.57 -21.59
N ASP A 97 8.58 -8.39 -20.36
CA ASP A 97 8.32 -9.32 -19.27
C ASP A 97 7.94 -8.56 -17.98
N ILE A 98 7.02 -9.17 -17.22
CA ILE A 98 6.71 -8.79 -15.84
C ILE A 98 6.94 -10.01 -14.95
N TRP A 99 7.83 -9.89 -13.98
CA TRP A 99 8.09 -10.91 -12.97
C TRP A 99 7.37 -10.56 -11.68
N VAL A 100 6.60 -11.51 -11.17
CA VAL A 100 5.77 -11.34 -9.97
C VAL A 100 6.25 -12.32 -8.92
N THR A 101 6.50 -11.82 -7.71
CA THR A 101 6.97 -12.63 -6.59
C THR A 101 6.28 -12.18 -5.29
N ASN A 102 6.36 -13.01 -4.25
CA ASN A 102 5.85 -12.66 -2.92
C ASN A 102 6.93 -12.95 -1.86
N PRO A 103 8.01 -12.15 -1.80
CA PRO A 103 9.07 -12.40 -0.82
C PRO A 103 8.53 -12.30 0.60
N LYS A 104 9.06 -13.16 1.49
CA LYS A 104 8.81 -13.00 2.92
C LYS A 104 9.35 -11.63 3.35
N PRO A 105 8.60 -10.86 4.17
CA PRO A 105 9.12 -9.64 4.73
C PRO A 105 10.42 -9.96 5.46
N ARG A 106 11.49 -9.23 5.12
CA ARG A 106 12.77 -9.37 5.82
C ARG A 106 12.50 -9.04 7.28
N LYS A 107 13.00 -9.86 8.21
CA LYS A 107 13.01 -9.47 9.63
C LYS A 107 13.79 -8.17 9.71
N ILE A 108 13.16 -7.11 10.20
CA ILE A 108 13.82 -5.81 10.38
C ILE A 108 14.93 -6.02 11.39
N ASP A 109 16.16 -6.06 10.90
CA ASP A 109 17.34 -5.96 11.75
C ASP A 109 17.47 -4.48 12.10
N LYS A 110 17.41 -4.15 13.40
CA LYS A 110 17.48 -2.77 13.90
C LYS A 110 18.81 -2.08 13.54
N ASN A 111 19.82 -2.87 13.17
CA ASN A 111 21.14 -2.40 12.76
C ASN A 111 21.35 -2.46 11.24
N ALA A 112 20.39 -2.98 10.48
CA ALA A 112 20.49 -3.00 9.03
C ALA A 112 20.06 -1.66 8.43
N GLU A 113 20.77 -1.24 7.39
CA GLU A 113 20.38 -0.07 6.61
C GLU A 113 18.93 -0.18 6.12
N PRO A 114 18.18 0.94 6.12
CA PRO A 114 16.75 0.94 5.79
C PRO A 114 16.52 0.33 4.40
N MET A 115 15.49 -0.51 4.32
CA MET A 115 15.12 -1.21 3.09
C MET A 115 14.85 -0.20 1.97
N GLN A 116 15.52 -0.38 0.83
CA GLN A 116 15.25 0.41 -0.37
C GLN A 116 13.92 -0.07 -0.97
N ILE A 117 12.85 0.69 -0.72
CA ILE A 117 11.53 0.43 -1.27
C ILE A 117 11.57 0.76 -2.76
N PHE A 118 11.18 -0.22 -3.58
CA PHE A 118 11.03 -0.05 -5.02
C PHE A 118 9.71 0.66 -5.31
N VAL A 119 9.79 1.89 -5.81
CA VAL A 119 8.65 2.62 -6.35
C VAL A 119 8.87 2.76 -7.85
N CYS A 120 8.13 2.01 -8.68
CA CYS A 120 8.11 2.25 -10.11
C CYS A 120 6.96 3.22 -10.46
N GLY A 121 7.32 4.32 -11.13
CA GLY A 121 6.44 5.46 -11.41
C GLY A 121 6.78 6.66 -10.53
N SER A 122 6.45 7.88 -10.97
CA SER A 122 6.63 9.14 -10.21
C SER A 122 5.76 9.22 -8.94
N GLY A 123 5.32 8.08 -8.40
CA GLY A 123 4.54 7.94 -7.17
C GLY A 123 5.43 7.67 -5.97
N GLY A 124 6.60 8.31 -5.90
CA GLY A 124 7.48 8.33 -4.71
C GLY A 124 6.89 9.11 -3.52
N TYR A 125 5.57 9.25 -3.50
CA TYR A 125 4.76 9.74 -2.41
C TYR A 125 3.65 8.71 -2.29
N ASP A 126 3.69 7.84 -1.28
CA ASP A 126 2.50 7.32 -0.58
C ASP A 126 2.79 6.09 0.30
N SER A 127 4.01 5.55 0.35
CA SER A 127 4.34 4.52 1.37
C SER A 127 4.70 5.08 2.76
N GLU A 128 4.62 6.40 2.96
CA GLU A 128 4.72 7.07 4.28
C GLU A 128 3.37 7.59 4.80
N PHE A 129 2.24 7.38 4.10
CA PHE A 129 1.07 8.26 4.23
C PHE A 129 -0.09 7.82 5.14
N GLU A 130 0.12 6.95 6.14
CA GLU A 130 -0.93 6.72 7.16
C GLU A 130 -0.49 6.92 8.62
N GLU A 131 0.79 6.74 8.98
CA GLU A 131 1.21 6.96 10.38
C GLU A 131 1.44 8.46 10.72
N ASP A 132 1.90 9.29 9.77
CA ASP A 132 2.23 10.70 10.04
C ASP A 132 1.05 11.68 9.91
N LYS A 133 -0.06 11.26 9.28
CA LYS A 133 -1.23 12.12 9.09
C LYS A 133 -1.87 12.50 10.43
N TRP A 134 -1.89 11.56 11.38
CA TRP A 134 -2.34 11.82 12.74
C TRP A 134 -1.43 12.81 13.46
N GLY A 135 -0.11 12.72 13.31
CA GLY A 135 0.84 13.64 13.95
C GLY A 135 0.61 15.09 13.57
N LEU A 136 0.46 15.36 12.26
CA LEU A 136 0.18 16.70 11.73
C LEU A 136 -1.21 17.21 12.14
N ILE A 137 -2.23 16.34 12.14
CA ILE A 137 -3.58 16.68 12.62
C ILE A 137 -3.56 16.99 14.12
N TRP A 138 -2.85 16.19 14.93
CA TRP A 138 -2.69 16.40 16.36
C TRP A 138 -1.98 17.73 16.66
N GLN A 139 -0.90 18.04 15.95
CA GLN A 139 -0.19 19.32 16.09
C GLN A 139 -1.11 20.51 15.80
N LYS A 140 -1.83 20.46 14.66
CA LYS A 140 -2.77 21.51 14.26
C LYS A 140 -3.94 21.65 15.24
N THR A 141 -4.42 20.54 15.79
CA THR A 141 -5.48 20.53 16.81
C THR A 141 -5.01 21.13 18.13
N ILE A 142 -3.77 20.87 18.54
CA ILE A 142 -3.15 21.47 19.74
C ILE A 142 -3.00 22.98 19.56
N GLU A 143 -2.60 23.46 18.39
CA GLU A 143 -2.49 24.90 18.12
C GLU A 143 -3.85 25.61 18.17
N ILE A 144 -4.88 25.03 17.56
CA ILE A 144 -6.25 25.57 17.61
C ILE A 144 -6.75 25.54 19.06
N GLY A 145 -6.52 24.45 19.79
CA GLY A 145 -6.85 24.32 21.20
C GLY A 145 -6.19 25.40 22.06
N LYS A 146 -4.90 25.67 21.85
CA LYS A 146 -4.17 26.76 22.54
C LYS A 146 -4.71 28.15 22.20
N LYS A 147 -5.18 28.37 20.97
CA LYS A 147 -5.73 29.68 20.56
C LYS A 147 -7.09 29.96 21.18
N TYR A 148 -7.92 28.94 21.38
CA TYR A 148 -9.32 29.10 21.80
C TYR A 148 -9.66 28.47 23.16
N TYR A 149 -8.66 28.06 23.96
CA TYR A 149 -8.89 27.37 25.23
C TYR A 149 -9.78 28.18 26.20
N LEU A 150 -9.63 29.50 26.23
CA LEU A 150 -10.42 30.38 27.09
C LEU A 150 -11.91 30.31 26.74
N SER A 151 -12.25 30.39 25.45
CA SER A 151 -13.64 30.32 24.97
C SER A 151 -14.26 28.95 25.23
N ILE A 152 -13.47 27.88 25.08
CA ILE A 152 -13.89 26.51 25.39
C ILE A 152 -14.19 26.36 26.89
N ILE A 153 -13.32 26.87 27.77
CA ILE A 153 -13.54 26.85 29.22
C ILE A 153 -14.80 27.63 29.60
N CYS A 154 -15.01 28.82 29.04
CA CYS A 154 -16.22 29.60 29.30
C CYS A 154 -17.49 28.84 28.88
N TYR A 155 -17.48 28.16 27.74
CA TYR A 155 -18.60 27.36 27.27
C TYR A 155 -18.88 26.15 28.19
N ILE A 156 -17.83 25.44 28.62
CA ILE A 156 -17.96 24.32 29.55
C ILE A 156 -18.51 24.79 30.90
N LEU A 157 -18.07 25.95 31.41
CA LEU A 157 -18.59 26.53 32.64
C LEU A 157 -20.07 26.90 32.50
N MET A 158 -20.49 27.49 31.38
CA MET A 158 -21.90 27.78 31.12
C MET A 158 -22.75 26.51 31.11
N LEU A 159 -22.28 25.44 30.48
CA LEU A 159 -22.96 24.14 30.50
C LEU A 159 -23.06 23.61 31.94
N PHE A 160 -21.98 23.64 32.71
CA PHE A 160 -21.96 23.19 34.09
C PHE A 160 -22.97 23.95 34.97
N PHE A 161 -23.05 25.28 34.86
CA PHE A 161 -24.03 26.08 35.60
C PHE A 161 -25.47 25.79 35.15
N THR A 162 -25.68 25.56 33.86
CA THR A 162 -26.99 25.22 33.31
C THR A 162 -27.47 23.86 33.84
N PHE A 163 -26.62 22.84 33.81
CA PHE A 163 -26.92 21.54 34.38
C PHE A 163 -27.19 21.63 35.89
N ARG A 164 -26.36 22.37 36.64
CA ARG A 164 -26.58 22.56 38.08
C ARG A 164 -27.91 23.23 38.39
N ARG A 165 -28.34 24.20 37.57
CA ARG A 165 -29.64 24.86 37.71
C ARG A 165 -30.79 23.88 37.51
N ILE A 166 -30.75 23.10 36.43
CA ILE A 166 -31.79 22.10 36.11
C ILE A 166 -31.92 21.05 37.22
N VAL A 167 -30.80 20.55 37.74
CA VAL A 167 -30.81 19.56 38.84
C VAL A 167 -31.41 20.16 40.12
N ASN A 168 -31.05 21.39 40.48
CA ASN A 168 -31.61 22.06 41.66
C ASN A 168 -33.11 22.33 41.53
N GLU A 169 -33.59 22.71 40.34
CA GLU A 169 -35.03 22.90 40.09
C GLU A 169 -35.81 21.59 40.21
N HIS A 170 -35.26 20.47 39.72
CA HIS A 170 -35.86 19.15 39.91
C HIS A 170 -35.92 18.71 41.38
N ILE A 171 -34.84 18.91 42.15
CA ILE A 171 -34.81 18.58 43.60
C ILE A 171 -35.82 19.44 44.39
N HIS A 172 -36.07 20.69 43.98
CA HIS A 172 -37.08 21.53 44.64
C HIS A 172 -38.52 21.11 44.35
N LEU A 173 -38.81 20.60 43.14
CA LEU A 173 -40.14 20.12 42.78
C LEU A 173 -40.52 18.81 43.50
N ASP A 174 -39.54 17.95 43.77
CA ASP A 174 -39.77 16.69 44.50
C ASP A 174 -39.98 16.92 46.02
N ASN A 175 -39.58 18.06 46.58
CA ASN A 175 -39.78 18.42 47.99
C ASN A 175 -41.12 19.15 48.28
N ILE A 176 -41.93 19.43 47.25
CA ILE A 176 -43.22 20.15 47.38
C ILE A 176 -44.43 19.19 47.20
N LYS A 177 -44.19 17.90 46.92
CA LYS A 177 -45.20 16.82 46.98
C LYS A 177 -45.11 16.06 48.28
#